data_AF-T1EHC3-F1
#
_entry.id   AF-T1EHC3-F1
#
_cell.length_a   1.000
_cell.length_b   1.000
_cell.length_c   1.000
_cell.angle_alpha   90.00
_cell.angle_beta   90.00
_cell.angle_gamma   90.00
#
_symmetry.space_group_name_H-M   'P 1'
#
loop_
_entity.id
_entity.type
_entity.pdbx_description
1 polymer ?
#
loop_
_entity_poly.entity_id
_entity_poly.type
_entity_poly.pdbx_seq_one_letter_code
_entity_poly.pdbx_strand_id
1 'polypeptide(L)'
;RLWAELFEVQEEDGEICWSKLSDDVVPINITCVQNNPLAIFQITAYNRHVEKIFDVKLTQPGTRITQASECFVHWKDSKLDHEWGLNFTTPTDARRFRECC
;
A
#
# COMPACT_ATOMS: atom_id res chain seq x y z
N ARG A 1 -12.47 3.32 8.07
CA ARG A 1 -12.12 3.42 6.64
C ARG A 1 -10.77 4.10 6.58
N LEU A 2 -9.79 3.45 5.95
CA LEU A 2 -8.41 3.93 5.95
C LEU A 2 -8.23 4.94 4.81
N TRP A 3 -7.49 6.00 5.05
CA TRP A 3 -7.21 7.05 4.06
C TRP A 3 -5.70 7.27 4.00
N ALA A 4 -5.14 7.27 2.80
CA ALA A 4 -3.71 7.43 2.60
C ALA A 4 -3.37 8.15 1.29
N GLU A 5 -2.22 8.83 1.30
CA GLU A 5 -1.49 9.11 0.06
C GLU A 5 -0.77 7.84 -0.39
N LEU A 6 -0.64 7.68 -1.71
CA LEU A 6 -0.10 6.48 -2.34
C LEU A 6 1.27 6.77 -2.94
N PHE A 7 2.23 5.88 -2.70
CA PHE A 7 3.58 6.01 -3.18
C PHE A 7 4.06 4.71 -3.83
N GLU A 8 4.98 4.88 -4.77
CA GLU A 8 5.70 3.81 -5.43
C GLU A 8 7.18 4.18 -5.51
N VAL A 9 8.07 3.20 -5.52
CA VAL A 9 9.50 3.46 -5.73
C VAL A 9 9.78 3.54 -7.22
N GLN A 10 10.36 4.65 -7.67
CA GLN A 10 10.80 4.85 -9.05
C GLN A 10 12.30 5.19 -9.08
N GLU A 11 12.92 4.94 -10.23
CA GLU A 11 14.25 5.45 -10.55
C GLU A 11 14.09 6.72 -11.38
N GLU A 12 14.50 7.85 -10.82
CA GLU A 12 14.47 9.16 -11.48
C GLU A 12 15.89 9.71 -11.53
N ASP A 13 16.39 10.01 -12.73
CA ASP A 13 17.77 10.49 -12.96
C ASP A 13 18.89 9.63 -12.33
N GLY A 14 18.65 8.33 -12.20
CA GLY A 14 19.59 7.38 -11.59
C GLY A 14 19.56 7.33 -10.06
N GLU A 15 18.62 8.04 -9.44
CA GLU A 15 18.34 7.97 -8.01
C GLU A 15 17.05 7.19 -7.74
N ILE A 16 17.07 6.33 -6.72
CA ILE A 16 15.89 5.58 -6.28
C ILE A 16 15.14 6.43 -5.27
N CYS A 17 13.93 6.86 -5.63
CA CYS A 17 13.12 7.77 -4.81
C CYS A 17 11.66 7.31 -4.71
N TRP A 18 10.95 7.85 -3.71
CA TRP A 18 9.51 7.67 -3.58
C TRP A 18 8.77 8.67 -4.46
N SER A 19 7.93 8.17 -5.35
CA SER A 19 7.07 8.95 -6.23
C SER A 19 5.60 8.81 -5.82
N LYS A 20 4.83 9.90 -5.90
CA LYS A 20 3.40 9.89 -5.58
C LYS A 20 2.59 9.34 -6.76
N LEU A 21 1.69 8.40 -6.49
CA LEU A 21 0.74 7.91 -7.48
C LEU A 21 -0.48 8.84 -7.66
N SER A 22 -0.73 9.72 -6.69
CA SER A 22 -1.87 10.65 -6.69
C SER A 22 -1.60 11.83 -5.76
N ASP A 23 -2.11 13.01 -6.14
CA ASP A 23 -2.11 14.21 -5.29
C ASP A 23 -3.17 14.15 -4.18
N ASP A 24 -4.23 13.37 -4.40
CA ASP A 24 -5.33 13.21 -3.46
C ASP A 24 -5.00 12.15 -2.40
N VAL A 25 -5.44 12.41 -1.17
CA VAL A 25 -5.60 11.37 -0.14
C VAL A 25 -6.84 10.54 -0.50
N VAL A 26 -6.65 9.25 -0.73
CA VAL A 26 -7.69 8.35 -1.24
C VAL A 26 -8.11 7.29 -0.22
N PRO A 27 -9.35 6.79 -0.28
CA PRO A 27 -9.77 5.71 0.58
C PRO A 27 -9.12 4.39 0.15
N ILE A 28 -8.51 3.70 1.11
CA ILE A 28 -7.90 2.38 0.90
C ILE A 28 -8.91 1.30 1.22
N ASN A 29 -9.15 0.41 0.25
CA ASN A 29 -10.00 -0.76 0.41
C ASN A 29 -9.13 -2.01 0.47
N ILE A 30 -9.35 -2.84 1.49
CA ILE A 30 -8.62 -4.10 1.68
C ILE A 30 -9.65 -5.21 1.64
N THR A 31 -9.44 -6.20 0.77
CA THR A 31 -10.30 -7.38 0.66
C THR A 31 -9.45 -8.64 0.76
N CYS A 32 -9.78 -9.54 1.68
CA CYS A 32 -9.18 -10.87 1.72
C CYS A 32 -9.80 -11.72 0.60
N VAL A 33 -9.04 -11.98 -0.46
CA VAL A 33 -9.51 -12.73 -1.65
C VAL A 33 -9.18 -14.22 -1.58
N GLN A 34 -8.25 -14.60 -0.71
CA GLN A 34 -7.91 -15.98 -0.40
C GLN A 34 -7.44 -16.05 1.04
N ASN A 35 -7.82 -17.09 1.79
CA ASN A 35 -7.39 -17.27 3.19
C ASN A 35 -6.62 -18.57 3.44
N ASN A 36 -6.62 -19.52 2.49
CA ASN A 36 -5.97 -20.82 2.64
C ASN A 36 -5.41 -21.27 1.27
N PRO A 37 -4.17 -21.80 1.16
CA PRO A 37 -3.18 -22.01 2.23
C PRO A 37 -2.46 -20.75 2.72
N LEU A 38 -2.52 -19.67 1.94
CA LEU A 38 -1.97 -18.35 2.27
C LEU A 38 -3.09 -17.32 2.20
N ALA A 39 -3.02 -16.32 3.08
CA ALA A 39 -3.89 -15.15 3.03
C ALA A 39 -3.41 -14.21 1.92
N ILE A 40 -4.31 -13.81 1.02
CA ILE A 40 -4.04 -12.83 -0.04
C ILE A 40 -5.01 -11.68 0.16
N PHE A 41 -4.47 -10.51 0.44
CA PHE A 41 -5.20 -9.26 0.58
C PHE A 41 -5.04 -8.45 -0.69
N GLN A 42 -6.15 -8.17 -1.37
CA GLN A 42 -6.18 -7.21 -2.46
C GLN A 42 -6.41 -5.81 -1.90
N ILE A 43 -5.49 -4.90 -2.19
CA ILE A 43 -5.52 -3.51 -1.74
C ILE A 43 -5.81 -2.66 -2.96
N THR A 44 -6.90 -1.89 -2.91
CA THR A 44 -7.32 -1.02 -4.01
C THR A 44 -7.61 0.39 -3.55
N ALA A 45 -7.37 1.35 -4.45
CA ALA A 45 -7.76 2.73 -4.27
C ALA A 45 -8.21 3.34 -5.59
N TYR A 46 -9.13 4.30 -5.49
CA TYR A 46 -9.70 5.02 -6.62
C TYR A 46 -9.53 6.51 -6.40
N ASN A 47 -9.19 7.24 -7.45
CA ASN A 47 -9.10 8.70 -7.41
C ASN A 47 -10.51 9.33 -7.39
N ARG A 48 -10.56 10.67 -7.31
CA ARG A 48 -11.81 11.44 -7.33
C ARG A 48 -12.64 11.27 -8.61
N HIS A 49 -12.04 10.78 -9.69
CA HIS A 49 -12.69 10.48 -10.96
C HIS A 49 -13.18 9.02 -11.06
N VAL A 50 -13.10 8.25 -9.96
CA VAL A 50 -13.48 6.83 -9.89
C VAL A 50 -12.58 5.93 -10.74
N GLU A 51 -11.38 6.41 -11.06
CA GLU A 51 -10.37 5.62 -11.77
C GLU A 51 -9.54 4.85 -10.75
N LYS A 52 -9.30 3.56 -11.03
CA LYS A 52 -8.51 2.70 -10.17
C LYS A 52 -7.02 3.03 -10.36
N ILE A 53 -6.46 3.72 -9.37
CA ILE A 53 -5.07 4.19 -9.39
C ILE A 53 -4.13 3.27 -8.59
N PHE A 54 -4.70 2.32 -7.84
CA PHE A 54 -3.94 1.35 -7.05
C PHE A 54 -4.69 0.03 -7.01
N ASP A 55 -4.01 -1.06 -7.37
CA ASP A 55 -4.53 -2.42 -7.30
C ASP A 55 -3.38 -3.42 -7.17
N VAL A 56 -3.11 -3.82 -5.92
CA VAL A 56 -1.97 -4.68 -5.60
C VAL A 56 -2.39 -5.80 -4.67
N LYS A 57 -1.58 -6.87 -4.62
CA LYS A 57 -1.84 -8.03 -3.77
C LYS A 57 -0.73 -8.18 -2.75
N LEU A 58 -1.13 -8.31 -1.49
CA LEU A 58 -0.25 -8.58 -0.35
C LEU A 58 -0.50 -10.00 0.13
N THR A 59 0.57 -10.80 0.29
CA THR A 59 0.44 -12.22 0.69
C THR A 59 0.99 -12.42 2.10
N GLN A 60 0.22 -13.05 2.98
CA GLN A 60 0.67 -13.49 4.31
C GLN A 60 0.49 -15.00 4.54
N PRO A 61 1.41 -15.64 5.29
CA PRO A 61 2.72 -15.10 5.67
C PRO A 61 3.64 -14.92 4.44
N GLY A 62 4.50 -13.90 4.46
CA GLY A 62 5.59 -13.76 3.49
C GLY A 62 5.96 -12.33 3.11
N THR A 63 4.98 -11.42 3.03
CA THR A 63 5.25 -10.01 2.76
C THR A 63 5.63 -9.26 4.05
N ARG A 64 6.84 -8.69 4.09
CA ARG A 64 7.29 -7.87 5.23
C ARG A 64 6.76 -6.45 5.10
N ILE A 65 5.78 -6.10 5.93
CA ILE A 65 5.27 -4.73 6.04
C ILE A 65 6.12 -3.96 7.05
N THR A 66 6.80 -2.90 6.59
CA THR A 66 7.65 -2.05 7.42
C THR A 66 6.96 -0.72 7.66
N GLN A 67 7.07 -0.18 8.87
CA GLN A 67 6.56 1.13 9.24
C GLN A 67 7.73 2.08 9.44
N ALA A 68 7.98 2.96 8.47
CA ALA A 68 9.15 3.86 8.49
C ALA A 68 8.91 5.12 9.32
N SER A 69 7.64 5.54 9.48
CA SER A 69 7.22 6.62 10.38
C SER A 69 5.90 6.28 11.06
N GLU A 70 5.39 7.16 11.92
CA GLU A 70 4.10 6.92 12.60
C GLU A 70 2.95 6.65 11.62
N CYS A 71 2.98 7.26 10.43
CA CYS A 71 1.92 7.17 9.42
C CYS A 71 2.34 6.44 8.14
N PHE A 72 3.63 6.31 7.87
CA PHE A 72 4.12 5.73 6.61
C PHE A 72 4.45 4.24 6.77
N VAL A 73 3.75 3.40 6.01
CA VAL A 73 4.06 1.98 5.87
C VAL A 73 4.44 1.67 4.43
N HIS A 74 5.33 0.70 4.26
CA HIS A 74 5.75 0.26 2.95
C HIS A 74 6.07 -1.24 2.94
N TRP A 75 6.02 -1.82 1.75
CA TRP A 75 6.41 -3.21 1.53
C TRP A 75 6.90 -3.40 0.10
N LYS A 76 7.76 -4.40 -0.07
CA LYS A 76 8.23 -4.83 -1.39
C LYS A 76 7.35 -5.98 -1.90
N ASP A 77 6.73 -5.78 -3.07
CA ASP A 77 6.09 -6.84 -3.83
C ASP A 77 7.16 -7.74 -4.46
N SER A 78 7.29 -8.94 -3.93
CA SER A 78 8.32 -9.89 -4.35
C SER A 78 8.11 -10.42 -5.78
N LYS A 79 6.90 -10.30 -6.34
CA LYS A 79 6.59 -10.76 -7.70
C LYS A 79 6.97 -9.74 -8.75
N LEU A 80 6.78 -8.46 -8.43
CA LEU A 80 7.03 -7.35 -9.34
C LEU A 80 8.40 -6.69 -9.10
N ASP A 81 9.11 -7.11 -8.05
CA ASP A 81 10.32 -6.46 -7.53
C ASP A 81 10.12 -4.96 -7.25
N HIS A 82 8.89 -4.58 -6.96
CA HIS A 82 8.44 -3.19 -6.85
C HIS A 82 8.05 -2.86 -5.41
N GLU A 83 8.27 -1.63 -4.96
CA GLU A 83 8.02 -1.24 -3.59
C GLU A 83 6.90 -0.20 -3.50
N TRP A 84 5.94 -0.47 -2.62
CA TRP A 84 4.73 0.33 -2.44
C TRP A 84 4.74 0.99 -1.07
N GLY A 85 4.25 2.22 -1.01
CA GLY A 85 4.15 3.02 0.21
C GLY A 85 2.75 3.59 0.40
N LEU A 86 2.28 3.60 1.64
CA LEU A 86 1.04 4.24 2.05
C LEU A 86 1.35 5.22 3.18
N ASN A 87 1.07 6.50 2.97
CA ASN A 87 1.13 7.51 4.03
C ASN A 87 -0.28 7.75 4.57
N PHE A 88 -0.61 7.13 5.70
CA PHE A 88 -1.94 7.25 6.29
C PHE A 88 -2.16 8.61 6.94
N THR A 89 -3.42 9.07 6.95
CA THR A 89 -3.79 10.32 7.62
C THR A 89 -3.59 10.28 9.13
N THR A 90 -3.56 9.09 9.75
CA THR A 90 -3.35 8.93 11.20
C THR A 90 -2.45 7.72 11.53
N PRO A 91 -1.69 7.76 12.65
CA PRO A 91 -0.90 6.61 13.09
C PRO A 91 -1.73 5.37 13.45
N THR A 92 -2.99 5.59 13.84
CA THR A 92 -3.94 4.51 14.14
C THR A 92 -4.35 3.75 12.88
N ASP A 93 -4.53 4.46 11.76
CA ASP A 93 -4.85 3.82 10.49
C ASP A 93 -3.67 3.01 9.95
N ALA A 94 -2.43 3.52 10.08
CA ALA A 94 -1.22 2.78 9.76
C ALA A 94 -1.10 1.48 10.56
N ARG A 95 -1.38 1.54 11.87
CA ARG A 95 -1.40 0.36 12.73
C ARG A 95 -2.47 -0.64 12.30
N ARG A 96 -3.71 -0.18 12.08
CA ARG A 96 -4.83 -1.03 11.64
C ARG A 96 -4.55 -1.72 10.32
N PHE A 97 -3.90 -1.05 9.37
CA PHE A 97 -3.48 -1.66 8.12
C PHE A 97 -2.56 -2.87 8.37
N ARG A 98 -1.54 -2.70 9.21
CA ARG A 98 -0.58 -3.77 9.56
C ARG A 98 -1.18 -4.91 10.36
N GLU A 99 -2.19 -4.64 11.17
CA GLU A 99 -2.91 -5.67 11.94
C GLU A 99 -3.93 -6.42 11.07
N CYS A 100 -4.43 -5.81 10.00
CA CYS A 100 -5.41 -6.39 9.09
C CYS A 100 -4.78 -7.30 8.03
N CYS A 101 -3.61 -6.92 7.52
CA CYS A 101 -2.90 -7.59 6.44
C CYS A 101 -1.79 -8.48 7.00
#